data_AF-A0A654ZPF3-F1
#
_entry.id   AF-A0A654ZPF3-F1
#
_cell.length_a   1.000
_cell.length_b   1.000
_cell.length_c   1.000
_cell.angle_alpha   90.00
_cell.angle_beta   90.00
_cell.angle_gamma   90.00
#
_symmetry.space_group_name_H-M   'P 1'
#
loop_
_entity.id
_entity.type
_entity.pdbx_description
1 polymer ?
#
loop_
_entity_poly.entity_id
_entity_poly.type
_entity_poly.pdbx_seq_one_letter_code
_entity_poly.pdbx_strand_id
1 'polypeptide(L)'
;MATTVNDKVMYLVLVAAIVAGLGATALGSGVVGEAYNYRETVSVWFRSVWVLQPRGDLMAEAPLYYQIHVLIGLALFALWPFTRLVHAFSAPIGYLFRPYIIYRSREELVLTRPRRRGW
;
A
#
# COMPACT_ATOMS: atom_id res chain seq x y z
N MET A 1 12.17 23.75 7.47
CA MET A 1 11.53 23.15 6.28
C MET A 1 10.52 22.11 6.77
N ALA A 2 9.28 22.14 6.27
CA ALA A 2 8.14 21.38 6.83
C ALA A 2 8.01 19.92 6.33
N THR A 3 8.96 19.40 5.55
CA THR A 3 8.98 18.01 5.07
C THR A 3 10.18 17.26 5.62
N THR A 4 9.96 16.04 6.11
CA THR A 4 11.05 15.18 6.59
C THR A 4 11.78 14.53 5.42
N VAL A 5 13.01 14.03 5.65
CA VAL A 5 13.73 13.24 4.62
C VAL A 5 12.94 12.00 4.24
N ASN A 6 12.28 11.37 5.22
CA ASN A 6 11.40 10.21 5.00
C ASN A 6 10.25 10.52 4.04
N ASP A 7 9.65 11.71 4.15
CA ASP A 7 8.58 12.17 3.24
C ASP A 7 9.10 12.29 1.81
N LYS A 8 10.32 12.81 1.61
CA LYS A 8 10.93 12.91 0.28
C LYS A 8 11.21 11.55 -0.35
N VAL A 9 11.75 10.61 0.44
CA VAL A 9 11.99 9.22 -0.01
C VAL A 9 10.67 8.55 -0.40
N MET A 10 9.65 8.68 0.45
CA MET A 10 8.30 8.16 0.18
C MET A 10 7.75 8.70 -1.14
N TYR A 11 7.78 10.02 -1.35
CA TYR A 11 7.29 10.63 -2.60
C TYR A 11 8.09 10.19 -3.82
N LEU A 12 9.42 10.06 -3.70
CA LEU A 12 10.27 9.59 -4.79
C LEU A 12 9.90 8.17 -5.22
N VAL A 13 9.78 7.25 -4.26
CA VAL A 13 9.42 5.85 -4.55
C VAL A 13 7.99 5.74 -5.08
N LEU A 14 7.06 6.52 -4.52
CA LEU A 14 5.67 6.56 -5.00
C LEU A 14 5.57 7.06 -6.45
N VAL A 15 6.25 8.16 -6.78
CA VAL A 15 6.27 8.70 -8.15
C VAL A 15 6.95 7.72 -9.09
N ALA A 16 8.06 7.09 -8.68
CA ALA A 16 8.72 6.06 -9.47
C ALA A 16 7.79 4.86 -9.75
N ALA A 17 7.00 4.43 -8.76
CA ALA A 17 6.03 3.35 -8.92
C ALA A 17 4.94 3.72 -9.95
N ILE A 18 4.41 4.94 -9.88
CA ILE A 18 3.39 5.45 -10.81
C ILE A 18 3.96 5.53 -12.22
N VAL A 19 5.13 6.15 -12.40
CA VAL A 19 5.77 6.29 -13.72
C VAL A 19 6.11 4.93 -14.33
N ALA A 20 6.70 4.02 -13.54
CA ALA A 20 6.99 2.66 -14.00
C ALA A 20 5.71 1.89 -14.37
N GLY A 21 4.62 2.07 -13.61
CA GLY A 21 3.34 1.40 -13.87
C GLY A 21 2.67 1.93 -15.14
N LEU A 22 2.66 3.26 -15.34
CA LEU A 22 2.18 3.87 -16.57
C LEU A 22 3.03 3.45 -17.77
N GLY A 23 4.35 3.39 -17.61
CA GLY A 23 5.28 2.89 -18.62
C GLY A 23 5.00 1.43 -19.00
N ALA A 24 4.78 0.56 -18.00
CA ALA A 24 4.42 -0.83 -18.23
C ALA A 24 3.09 -0.99 -18.98
N THR A 25 2.09 -0.15 -18.68
CA THR A 25 0.82 -0.11 -19.43
C THR A 25 1.05 0.35 -20.86
N ALA A 26 1.78 1.44 -21.08
CA ALA A 26 2.03 1.98 -22.42
C ALA A 26 2.77 0.95 -23.30
N LEU A 27 3.84 0.35 -22.77
CA LEU A 27 4.66 -0.62 -23.49
C LEU A 27 3.98 -1.99 -23.65
N GLY A 28 3.22 -2.45 -22.66
CA GLY A 28 2.53 -3.75 -22.70
C GLY A 28 1.21 -3.74 -23.47
N SER A 29 0.62 -2.57 -23.73
CA SER A 29 -0.69 -2.44 -24.40
C SER A 29 -0.73 -2.85 -25.87
N GLY A 30 0.41 -2.98 -26.53
CA GLY A 30 0.50 -3.16 -27.98
C GLY A 30 0.34 -1.87 -28.80
N VAL A 31 0.25 -0.71 -28.15
CA VAL A 31 0.26 0.61 -28.82
C VAL A 31 1.67 0.94 -29.33
N VAL A 32 2.70 0.51 -28.60
CA VAL A 32 4.12 0.70 -28.94
C VAL A 32 4.78 -0.68 -29.00
N GLY A 33 4.40 -1.52 -29.98
CA GLY A 33 4.96 -2.86 -30.19
C GLY A 33 3.95 -4.00 -30.11
N GLU A 34 4.41 -5.23 -29.94
CA GLU A 34 3.53 -6.38 -29.72
C GLU A 34 2.89 -6.34 -28.33
N ALA A 35 1.60 -6.68 -28.28
CA ALA A 35 0.87 -6.74 -27.02
C ALA A 35 1.42 -7.86 -26.13
N TYR A 36 1.85 -7.52 -24.91
CA TYR A 36 2.32 -8.51 -23.96
C TYR A 36 1.17 -8.97 -23.05
N ASN A 37 0.86 -10.27 -23.07
CA ASN A 37 -0.17 -10.83 -22.20
C ASN A 37 0.35 -11.10 -20.78
N TYR A 38 0.49 -10.05 -19.96
CA TYR A 38 0.92 -10.13 -18.56
C TYR A 38 0.03 -11.02 -17.66
N ARG A 39 -1.14 -11.45 -18.16
CA ARG A 39 -2.06 -12.33 -17.43
C ARG A 39 -1.57 -13.77 -17.33
N GLU A 40 -0.72 -14.18 -18.26
CA GLU A 40 -0.17 -15.53 -18.33
C GLU A 40 1.10 -15.69 -17.49
N THR A 41 1.83 -14.59 -17.25
CA THR A 41 3.11 -14.59 -16.53
C THR A 41 2.98 -13.87 -15.18
N VAL A 42 3.02 -12.53 -15.17
CA VAL A 42 3.06 -11.68 -13.97
C VAL A 42 1.87 -11.94 -13.05
N SER A 43 0.67 -12.10 -13.62
CA SER A 43 -0.53 -12.36 -12.80
C SER A 43 -0.52 -13.76 -12.17
N VAL A 44 0.01 -14.76 -12.87
CA VAL A 44 0.15 -16.12 -12.33
C VAL A 44 1.24 -16.15 -11.26
N TRP A 45 2.38 -15.49 -11.52
CA TRP A 45 3.44 -15.27 -10.53
C TRP A 45 2.90 -14.66 -9.24
N PHE A 46 2.14 -13.55 -9.33
CA PHE A 46 1.62 -12.87 -8.15
C PHE A 46 0.68 -13.76 -7.33
N ARG A 47 -0.21 -14.51 -7.99
CA ARG A 47 -1.10 -15.47 -7.32
C ARG A 47 -0.30 -16.60 -6.64
N SER A 48 0.76 -17.08 -7.27
CA SER A 48 1.59 -18.19 -6.79
C SER A 48 2.19 -17.93 -5.40
N VAL A 49 2.49 -16.66 -5.09
CA VAL A 49 2.98 -16.23 -3.77
C VAL A 49 1.94 -16.49 -2.67
N TRP A 50 0.67 -16.19 -2.93
CA TRP A 50 -0.42 -16.35 -1.97
C TRP A 50 -0.85 -17.81 -1.75
N VAL A 51 -0.64 -18.66 -2.76
CA VAL A 51 -0.87 -20.12 -2.65
C VAL A 51 0.38 -20.84 -2.11
N LEU A 52 1.39 -20.10 -1.66
CA LEU A 52 2.65 -20.61 -1.10
C LEU A 52 3.42 -21.56 -2.05
N GLN A 53 3.29 -21.32 -3.36
CA GLN A 53 4.00 -22.04 -4.41
C GLN A 53 4.72 -21.03 -5.33
N PRO A 54 5.78 -20.35 -4.86
CA PRO A 54 6.37 -19.24 -5.59
C PRO A 54 6.99 -19.69 -6.93
N ARG A 55 6.47 -19.17 -8.04
CA ARG A 55 6.93 -19.47 -9.41
C ARG A 55 7.81 -18.37 -9.98
N GLY A 56 9.06 -18.29 -9.52
CA GLY A 56 10.02 -17.26 -9.95
C GLY A 56 10.37 -17.29 -11.44
N ASP A 57 10.23 -18.45 -12.08
CA ASP A 57 10.35 -18.68 -13.53
C ASP A 57 9.50 -17.69 -14.33
N LEU A 58 8.24 -17.50 -13.92
CA LEU A 58 7.28 -16.64 -14.61
C LEU A 58 7.65 -15.15 -14.57
N MET A 59 8.39 -14.71 -13.55
CA MET A 59 8.88 -13.34 -13.47
C MET A 59 10.16 -13.16 -14.29
N ALA A 60 11.01 -14.20 -14.37
CA ALA A 60 12.22 -14.16 -15.19
C ALA A 60 11.91 -14.04 -16.70
N GLU A 61 10.81 -14.66 -17.14
CA GLU A 61 10.31 -14.55 -18.52
C GLU A 61 9.57 -13.23 -18.80
N ALA A 62 9.23 -12.46 -17.76
CA ALA A 62 8.51 -11.21 -17.92
C ALA A 62 9.44 -10.11 -18.48
N PRO A 63 8.93 -9.22 -19.36
CA PRO A 63 9.69 -8.08 -19.83
C PRO A 63 10.21 -7.21 -18.69
N LEU A 64 11.40 -6.63 -18.90
CA LEU A 64 12.13 -5.88 -17.88
C LEU A 64 11.31 -4.76 -17.23
N TYR A 65 10.44 -4.09 -17.99
CA TYR A 65 9.59 -3.01 -17.47
C TYR A 65 8.57 -3.48 -16.42
N TYR A 66 8.07 -4.71 -16.53
CA TYR A 66 7.24 -5.31 -15.47
C TYR A 66 8.08 -5.67 -14.24
N GLN A 67 9.28 -6.23 -14.43
CA GLN A 67 10.17 -6.57 -13.32
C GLN A 67 10.56 -5.32 -12.52
N ILE A 68 10.92 -4.22 -13.19
CA ILE A 68 11.25 -2.94 -12.56
C ILE A 68 10.06 -2.40 -11.77
N HIS A 69 8.85 -2.38 -12.36
CA HIS A 69 7.67 -1.89 -11.66
C HIS A 69 7.36 -2.71 -10.40
N VAL A 70 7.43 -4.04 -10.48
CA VAL A 70 7.20 -4.93 -9.34
C VAL A 70 8.25 -4.70 -8.25
N LEU A 71 9.52 -4.56 -8.61
CA LEU A 71 10.59 -4.29 -7.64
C LEU A 71 10.34 -2.98 -6.88
N ILE A 72 9.98 -1.91 -7.59
CA ILE A 72 9.64 -0.62 -6.98
C ILE A 72 8.39 -0.76 -6.09
N GLY A 73 7.38 -1.51 -6.54
CA GLY A 73 6.17 -1.78 -5.76
C GLY A 73 6.46 -2.52 -4.45
N LEU A 74 7.30 -3.55 -4.48
CA LEU A 74 7.74 -4.28 -3.28
C LEU A 74 8.52 -3.37 -2.32
N ALA A 75 9.39 -2.50 -2.85
CA ALA A 75 10.08 -1.50 -2.04
C ALA A 75 9.09 -0.51 -1.39
N LEU A 76 8.06 -0.08 -2.11
CA LEU A 76 7.00 0.78 -1.57
C LEU A 76 6.25 0.09 -0.43
N PHE A 77 5.90 -1.20 -0.58
CA PHE A 77 5.28 -1.99 0.49
C PHE A 77 6.19 -2.13 1.72
N ALA A 78 7.49 -2.35 1.53
CA ALA A 78 8.46 -2.42 2.63
C ALA A 78 8.60 -1.08 3.38
N LEU A 79 8.50 0.05 2.67
CA LEU A 79 8.54 1.40 3.25
C LEU A 79 7.22 1.83 3.89
N TRP A 80 6.10 1.19 3.53
CA TRP A 80 4.76 1.57 3.95
C TRP A 80 4.62 1.79 5.47
N PRO A 81 4.98 0.84 6.37
CA PRO A 81 4.73 1.01 7.80
C PRO A 81 5.59 2.12 8.44
N PHE A 82 6.63 2.58 7.75
CA PHE A 82 7.58 3.58 8.26
C PHE A 82 7.38 4.97 7.67
N THR A 83 6.44 5.13 6.74
CA THR A 83 6.17 6.40 6.04
C THR A 83 4.77 6.92 6.35
N ARG A 84 4.45 8.13 5.89
CA ARG A 84 3.10 8.69 6.05
C ARG A 84 2.01 7.88 5.32
N LEU A 85 2.38 6.96 4.41
CA LEU A 85 1.44 6.09 3.70
C LEU A 85 0.56 5.24 4.64
N VAL A 86 0.94 5.07 5.91
CA VAL A 86 0.08 4.47 6.95
C VAL A 86 -1.29 5.14 7.05
N HIS A 87 -1.43 6.41 6.64
CA HIS A 87 -2.72 7.10 6.61
C HIS A 87 -3.76 6.39 5.74
N ALA A 88 -3.34 5.57 4.77
CA ALA A 88 -4.24 4.79 3.91
C ALA A 88 -5.13 3.84 4.72
N PHE A 89 -4.66 3.35 5.88
CA PHE A 89 -5.47 2.52 6.80
C PHE A 89 -6.48 3.31 7.63
N SER A 90 -6.31 4.63 7.74
CA SER A 90 -7.18 5.51 8.50
C SER A 90 -8.25 6.19 7.63
N ALA A 91 -8.54 5.62 6.46
CA ALA A 91 -9.56 6.15 5.55
C ALA A 91 -10.92 6.24 6.29
N PRO A 92 -11.53 7.44 6.36
CA PRO A 92 -12.70 7.68 7.21
C PRO A 92 -14.01 7.18 6.58
N ILE A 93 -14.05 5.94 6.10
CA ILE A 93 -15.26 5.37 5.46
C ILE A 93 -16.44 5.37 6.45
N GLY A 94 -16.16 5.11 7.74
CA GLY A 94 -17.17 5.15 8.79
C GLY A 94 -17.77 6.53 9.08
N TYR A 95 -17.14 7.64 8.64
CA TYR A 95 -17.72 8.98 8.82
C TYR A 95 -19.04 9.15 8.08
N LEU A 96 -19.25 8.43 6.97
CA LEU A 96 -20.50 8.48 6.21
C LEU A 96 -21.72 8.07 7.05
N PHE A 97 -21.51 7.22 8.05
CA PHE A 97 -22.56 6.70 8.93
C PHE A 97 -22.41 7.20 10.38
N ARG A 98 -21.47 8.13 10.64
CA ARG A 98 -21.16 8.60 11.98
C ARG A 98 -22.19 9.63 12.45
N PRO A 99 -22.78 9.48 13.65
CA PRO A 99 -23.61 10.51 14.25
C PRO A 99 -22.87 11.85 14.36
N TYR A 100 -23.58 12.97 14.15
CA TYR A 100 -22.97 14.31 14.19
C TYR A 100 -22.36 14.63 15.56
N ILE A 101 -23.04 14.20 16.62
CA ILE A 101 -22.61 14.39 18.00
C ILE A 101 -22.17 13.04 18.56
N ILE A 102 -20.95 12.98 19.08
CA ILE A 102 -20.43 11.80 19.80
C ILE A 102 -20.28 12.15 21.27
N TYR A 103 -21.04 11.46 22.11
CA TYR A 103 -20.82 11.42 23.55
C TYR A 103 -19.88 10.26 23.86
N ARG A 104 -18.84 10.53 24.66
CA ARG A 104 -17.96 9.49 25.21
C ARG A 104 -18.29 9.33 26.69
N SER A 105 -18.78 8.16 27.08
CA SER A 105 -18.94 7.83 28.50
C SER A 105 -17.56 7.80 29.18
N ARG A 106 -17.50 8.12 30.47
CA ARG A 106 -16.29 7.82 31.24
C ARG A 106 -16.20 6.31 31.36
N GLU A 107 -15.11 5.73 30.86
CA GLU A 107 -14.75 4.37 31.23
C GLU A 107 -14.59 4.33 32.75
N GLU A 108 -15.25 3.36 33.39
CA GLU A 108 -15.04 3.04 34.78
C GLU A 108 -13.66 2.37 34.84
N LEU A 109 -12.61 3.19 34.84
CA LEU A 109 -11.28 2.72 35.16
C LEU A 109 -11.41 1.96 36.48
N VAL A 110 -10.99 0.70 36.50
CA VAL A 110 -10.88 -0.09 37.73
C VAL A 110 -9.88 0.64 38.62
N LEU A 111 -10.37 1.58 39.42
CA LEU A 111 -9.53 2.38 40.28
C LEU A 111 -9.11 1.47 41.42
N THR A 112 -7.80 1.27 41.58
CA THR A 112 -7.22 0.59 42.75
C THR A 112 -7.56 1.34 44.06
N ARG A 113 -8.03 2.59 43.97
CA ARG A 113 -8.42 3.43 45.09
C ARG A 113 -9.94 3.68 45.06
N PRO A 114 -10.65 3.47 46.19
CA PRO A 114 -12.06 3.79 46.29
C PRO A 114 -12.32 5.24 45.88
N ARG A 115 -13.32 5.45 45.02
CA ARG A 115 -13.77 6.77 44.62
C ARG A 115 -14.19 7.53 45.88
N ARG A 116 -13.41 8.52 46.32
CA ARG A 116 -13.84 9.41 47.42
C ARG A 116 -15.12 10.09 46.97
N ARG A 117 -16.22 9.79 47.68
CA ARG A 117 -17.45 10.58 47.59
C ARG A 117 -17.07 12.02 47.91
N GLY A 118 -17.07 12.87 46.88
CA GLY A 118 -17.19 14.31 47.10
C GLY A 118 -18.52 14.56 47.78
N TRP A 119 -18.51 15.51 48.71
CA TRP A 119 -19.68 16.02 49.42
C TRP A 119 -20.80 16.40 48.45
#